data_AF-A0A4Q2J1X7-F1
#
_entry.id   AF-A0A4Q2J1X7-F1
#
_cell.length_a   1.000
_cell.length_b   1.000
_cell.length_c   1.000
_cell.angle_alpha   90.00
_cell.angle_beta   90.00
_cell.angle_gamma   90.00
#
_symmetry.space_group_name_H-M   'P 1'
#
loop_
_entity.id
_entity.type
_entity.pdbx_description
1 polymer ?
#
loop_
_entity_poly.entity_id
_entity_poly.type
_entity_poly.pdbx_seq_one_letter_code
_entity_poly.pdbx_strand_id
1 'polypeptide(L)'
;MRSSRAARRWTRSPSWQPQRRRPTDARGPYALERLRALSAAEIARAAPMRRGILGPESWGPVWGGSVIPHEPARAFADGRYQQVPAIVGTNSDEGRLFGLAIRSRADFAARVRADWGSDADAVLARYPAETRLEAQLAFAAILTDARFAHPADRMRRLLAGRSPVYGYRFDDAGAPFTIPHPWAPMPLRAYHAGELAYVFGTRWVLANPARFTPAQAALARRIRDAWGAFARGEAMEDWPQFTRTSPIVRVFAPEGDRAETDFAERYGCDFWEARLG
;
A
#
# COMPACT_ATOMS: atom_id res chain seq x y z
N MET A 1 0.03 78.22 31.94
CA MET A 1 -0.63 76.92 32.18
C MET A 1 -1.60 76.63 31.04
N ARG A 2 -1.25 75.58 30.27
CA ARG A 2 -1.97 74.75 29.28
C ARG A 2 -3.21 75.28 28.53
N SER A 3 -3.07 75.24 27.21
CA SER A 3 -4.06 75.48 26.17
C SER A 3 -4.48 74.16 25.48
N SER A 4 -5.76 74.10 25.07
CA SER A 4 -6.27 73.53 23.82
C SER A 4 -6.94 72.13 23.78
N ARG A 5 -8.11 72.14 23.11
CA ARG A 5 -8.65 71.23 22.07
C ARG A 5 -9.58 70.06 22.44
N ALA A 6 -10.86 70.32 22.16
CA ALA A 6 -11.77 69.60 21.25
C ALA A 6 -11.71 68.06 21.17
N ALA A 7 -12.76 67.41 21.68
CA ALA A 7 -13.05 65.99 21.50
C ALA A 7 -13.56 65.69 20.07
N ARG A 8 -12.81 64.89 19.31
CA ARG A 8 -13.27 64.29 18.06
C ARG A 8 -13.95 62.96 18.35
N ARG A 9 -15.24 62.85 18.01
CA ARG A 9 -16.00 61.60 17.93
C ARG A 9 -15.43 60.77 16.77
N TRP A 10 -14.81 59.64 17.07
CA TRP A 10 -14.50 58.61 16.08
C TRP A 10 -15.60 57.55 16.13
N THR A 11 -16.45 57.51 15.10
CA THR A 11 -17.34 56.39 14.84
C THR A 11 -16.50 55.17 14.45
N ARG A 12 -16.68 54.06 15.17
CA ARG A 12 -16.04 52.78 14.87
C ARG A 12 -16.47 52.29 13.48
N SER A 13 -15.54 52.23 12.53
CA SER A 13 -15.70 51.42 11.32
C SER A 13 -15.86 49.95 11.73
N PRO A 14 -16.77 49.17 11.12
CA PRO A 14 -16.84 47.74 11.39
C PRO A 14 -15.54 47.10 10.93
N SER A 15 -14.81 46.50 11.87
CA SER A 15 -13.63 45.71 11.60
C SER A 15 -13.97 44.63 10.58
N TRP A 16 -13.34 44.69 9.41
CA TRP A 16 -13.26 43.57 8.48
C TRP A 16 -12.56 42.42 9.21
N GLN A 17 -13.34 41.43 9.64
CA GLN A 17 -12.80 40.14 10.05
C GLN A 17 -12.87 39.22 8.83
N PRO A 18 -11.76 38.65 8.35
CA PRO A 18 -11.84 37.58 7.39
C PRO A 18 -12.47 36.41 8.11
N GLN A 19 -13.77 36.18 7.86
CA GLN A 19 -14.41 34.93 8.23
C GLN A 19 -13.61 33.81 7.57
N ARG A 20 -12.81 33.10 8.38
CA ARG A 20 -12.26 31.79 8.00
C ARG A 20 -13.46 30.88 7.78
N ARG A 21 -13.96 30.85 6.54
CA ARG A 21 -15.05 29.96 6.14
C ARG A 21 -14.57 28.53 6.37
N ARG A 22 -15.21 27.82 7.30
CA ARG A 22 -14.95 26.40 7.52
C ARG A 22 -15.24 25.64 6.22
N PRO A 23 -14.42 24.66 5.81
CA PRO A 23 -14.63 23.88 4.57
C PRO A 23 -15.90 23.00 4.54
N THR A 24 -16.79 23.09 5.53
CA THR A 24 -17.85 22.10 5.76
C THR A 24 -19.15 22.32 4.96
N ASP A 25 -19.31 23.44 4.25
CA ASP A 25 -20.51 23.72 3.42
C ASP A 25 -20.38 23.26 1.96
N ALA A 26 -19.59 22.21 1.69
CA ALA A 26 -19.33 21.68 0.35
C ALA A 26 -20.53 20.92 -0.29
N ARG A 27 -21.76 21.08 0.20
CA ARG A 27 -22.97 20.50 -0.39
C ARG A 27 -23.85 21.61 -0.96
N GLY A 28 -24.27 21.47 -2.21
CA GLY A 28 -25.10 22.45 -2.92
C GLY A 28 -24.63 22.69 -4.37
N PRO A 29 -25.44 23.39 -5.18
CA PRO A 29 -25.22 23.52 -6.64
C PRO A 29 -23.91 24.21 -7.03
N TYR A 30 -23.28 24.96 -6.12
CA TYR A 30 -22.04 25.70 -6.36
C TYR A 30 -20.76 25.02 -5.83
N ALA A 31 -20.84 23.76 -5.37
CA ALA A 31 -19.69 23.08 -4.77
C ALA A 31 -18.49 22.98 -5.73
N LEU A 32 -18.73 22.66 -7.00
CA LEU A 32 -17.67 22.48 -8.00
C LEU A 32 -17.00 23.80 -8.40
N GLU A 33 -17.78 24.88 -8.55
CA GLU A 33 -17.24 26.21 -8.84
C GLU A 33 -16.34 26.71 -7.71
N ARG A 34 -16.75 26.50 -6.45
CA ARG A 34 -15.91 26.85 -5.29
C ARG A 34 -14.65 26.00 -5.21
N LEU A 35 -14.72 24.71 -5.53
CA LEU A 35 -13.54 23.84 -5.60
C LEU A 35 -12.56 24.32 -6.68
N ARG A 36 -13.06 24.73 -7.85
CA ARG A 36 -12.23 25.30 -8.93
C ARG A 36 -11.61 26.64 -8.58
N ALA A 37 -12.21 27.39 -7.66
CA ALA A 37 -11.69 28.66 -7.17
C ALA A 37 -10.59 28.50 -6.09
N LEU A 38 -10.39 27.30 -5.54
CA LEU A 38 -9.31 27.04 -4.59
C LEU A 38 -7.96 27.02 -5.30
N SER A 39 -6.91 27.47 -4.61
CA SER A 39 -5.55 27.30 -5.08
C SER A 39 -5.13 25.83 -5.02
N ALA A 40 -4.18 25.44 -5.88
CA ALA A 40 -3.59 24.10 -5.83
C ALA A 40 -3.02 23.76 -4.44
N ALA A 41 -2.48 24.75 -3.72
CA ALA A 41 -1.94 24.57 -2.38
C ALA A 41 -3.01 24.33 -1.31
N GLU A 42 -4.23 24.85 -1.50
CA GLU A 42 -5.37 24.55 -0.63
C GLU A 42 -5.91 23.16 -0.90
N ILE A 43 -6.02 22.78 -2.18
CA ILE A 43 -6.45 21.43 -2.59
C ILE A 43 -5.45 20.38 -2.07
N ALA A 44 -4.15 20.59 -2.23
CA ALA A 44 -3.11 19.66 -1.78
C ALA A 44 -3.06 19.48 -0.26
N ARG A 45 -3.51 20.48 0.52
CA ARG A 45 -3.60 20.42 1.99
C ARG A 45 -4.92 19.88 2.50
N ALA A 46 -5.88 19.58 1.62
CA ALA A 46 -7.16 19.02 2.02
C ALA A 46 -6.96 17.61 2.60
N ALA A 47 -7.54 17.37 3.77
CA ALA A 47 -7.47 16.06 4.42
C ALA A 47 -8.40 15.06 3.71
N PRO A 48 -7.90 13.87 3.31
CA PRO A 48 -8.73 12.80 2.79
C PRO A 48 -9.73 12.31 3.83
N MET A 49 -10.95 12.00 3.38
CA MET A 49 -11.97 11.37 4.23
C MET A 49 -11.74 9.86 4.41
N ARG A 50 -10.89 9.25 3.58
CA ARG A 50 -10.59 7.83 3.61
C ARG A 50 -9.31 7.56 4.39
N ARG A 51 -9.36 6.49 5.19
CA ARG A 51 -8.20 5.94 5.89
C ARG A 51 -7.33 5.12 4.93
N GLY A 52 -6.05 5.47 4.84
CA GLY A 52 -5.01 4.74 4.12
C GLY A 52 -4.36 3.64 4.97
N ILE A 53 -3.33 3.00 4.40
CA ILE A 53 -2.57 1.93 5.08
C ILE A 53 -2.07 2.39 6.44
N LEU A 54 -1.58 3.64 6.59
CA LEU A 54 -0.99 4.17 7.83
C LEU A 54 -1.95 4.97 8.74
N GLY A 55 -3.22 5.14 8.40
CA GLY A 55 -4.13 6.00 9.16
C GLY A 55 -4.96 6.93 8.27
N PRO A 56 -5.62 7.97 8.82
CA PRO A 56 -6.31 8.96 7.98
C PRO A 56 -5.29 9.54 6.98
N GLU A 57 -5.74 9.92 5.78
CA GLU A 57 -4.94 10.54 4.70
C GLU A 57 -4.68 9.71 3.42
N SER A 58 -5.65 8.92 2.93
CA SER A 58 -5.52 8.35 1.57
C SER A 58 -6.57 8.87 0.61
N TRP A 59 -6.11 9.44 -0.50
CA TRP A 59 -6.86 9.49 -1.75
C TRP A 59 -6.76 8.15 -2.44
N GLY A 60 -7.85 7.68 -3.05
CA GLY A 60 -7.84 6.43 -3.78
C GLY A 60 -8.95 6.36 -4.82
N PRO A 61 -8.95 5.31 -5.66
CA PRO A 61 -9.96 5.15 -6.71
C PRO A 61 -11.38 5.14 -6.14
N VAL A 62 -12.29 5.76 -6.89
CA VAL A 62 -13.75 5.70 -6.69
C VAL A 62 -14.40 5.17 -7.96
N TRP A 63 -15.60 4.59 -7.85
CA TRP A 63 -16.36 4.07 -8.97
C TRP A 63 -17.67 4.85 -9.16
N GLY A 64 -18.34 4.66 -10.30
CA GLY A 64 -19.57 5.34 -10.69
C GLY A 64 -19.34 6.58 -11.59
N GLY A 65 -18.09 6.83 -11.98
CA GLY A 65 -17.72 7.85 -12.95
C GLY A 65 -17.47 7.26 -14.34
N SER A 66 -17.06 8.10 -15.30
CA SER A 66 -16.76 7.66 -16.67
C SER A 66 -15.52 6.77 -16.78
N VAL A 67 -14.57 6.88 -15.85
CA VAL A 67 -13.31 6.12 -15.88
C VAL A 67 -13.47 4.72 -15.26
N ILE A 68 -14.16 4.62 -14.12
CA ILE A 68 -14.47 3.36 -13.44
C ILE A 68 -15.99 3.30 -13.27
N PRO A 69 -16.75 2.88 -14.31
CA PRO A 69 -18.20 2.97 -14.33
C PRO A 69 -18.90 1.93 -13.46
N HIS A 70 -18.23 0.81 -13.19
CA HIS A 70 -18.75 -0.28 -12.38
C HIS A 70 -17.90 -0.47 -11.12
N GLU A 71 -18.52 -0.98 -10.08
CA GLU A 71 -17.81 -1.46 -8.91
C GLU A 71 -16.75 -2.51 -9.34
N PRO A 72 -15.45 -2.32 -9.02
CA PRO A 72 -14.39 -3.20 -9.51
C PRO A 72 -14.59 -4.67 -9.19
N ALA A 73 -15.00 -5.01 -7.96
CA ALA A 73 -15.22 -6.40 -7.55
C ALA A 73 -16.26 -7.11 -8.45
N ARG A 74 -17.38 -6.42 -8.76
CA ARG A 74 -18.39 -6.93 -9.70
C ARG A 74 -17.89 -6.99 -11.12
N ALA A 75 -17.15 -5.97 -11.57
CA ALA A 75 -16.58 -5.96 -12.92
C ALA A 75 -15.65 -7.16 -13.16
N PHE A 76 -14.79 -7.50 -12.19
CA PHE A 76 -13.95 -8.70 -12.27
C PHE A 76 -14.76 -10.00 -12.21
N ALA A 77 -15.73 -10.12 -11.30
CA ALA A 77 -16.58 -11.30 -11.19
C ALA A 77 -17.36 -11.58 -12.49
N ASP A 78 -17.90 -10.53 -13.12
CA ASP A 78 -18.65 -10.61 -14.38
C ASP A 78 -17.75 -10.76 -15.62
N GLY A 79 -16.42 -10.70 -15.48
CA GLY A 79 -15.49 -10.74 -16.60
C GLY A 79 -15.45 -9.45 -17.44
N ARG A 80 -15.94 -8.32 -16.91
CA ARG A 80 -15.96 -7.00 -17.55
C ARG A 80 -14.63 -6.26 -17.36
N TYR A 81 -13.56 -6.88 -17.82
CA TYR A 81 -12.21 -6.32 -17.81
C TYR A 81 -11.43 -6.83 -19.02
N GLN A 82 -10.27 -6.23 -19.31
CA GLN A 82 -9.41 -6.69 -20.39
C GLN A 82 -8.73 -8.00 -20.00
N GLN A 83 -9.03 -9.07 -20.75
CA GLN A 83 -8.52 -10.41 -20.50
C GLN A 83 -7.15 -10.57 -21.17
N VAL A 84 -6.11 -10.14 -20.47
CA VAL A 84 -4.72 -10.19 -20.94
C VAL A 84 -3.88 -11.05 -19.99
N PRO A 85 -2.79 -11.67 -20.48
CA PRO A 85 -1.81 -12.31 -19.60
C PRO A 85 -1.36 -11.35 -18.49
N ALA A 86 -1.15 -11.86 -17.28
CA ALA A 86 -0.79 -11.04 -16.13
C ALA A 86 0.32 -11.68 -15.29
N ILE A 87 1.24 -10.86 -14.80
CA ILE A 87 2.11 -11.18 -13.66
C ILE A 87 1.51 -10.52 -12.42
N VAL A 88 1.34 -11.28 -11.35
CA VAL A 88 0.87 -10.77 -10.06
C VAL A 88 1.77 -11.31 -8.96
N GLY A 89 2.35 -10.44 -8.13
CA GLY A 89 3.23 -10.87 -7.07
C GLY A 89 3.25 -9.94 -5.87
N THR A 90 4.04 -10.34 -4.87
CA THR A 90 4.27 -9.59 -3.63
C THR A 90 5.71 -9.71 -3.18
N ASN A 91 6.11 -8.88 -2.22
CA ASN A 91 7.32 -9.10 -1.45
C ASN A 91 6.99 -9.96 -0.22
N SER A 92 7.98 -10.67 0.34
CA SER A 92 7.72 -11.59 1.46
C SER A 92 7.51 -10.88 2.80
N ASP A 93 7.96 -9.63 2.93
CA ASP A 93 7.95 -8.83 4.14
C ASP A 93 7.35 -7.41 3.90
N GLU A 94 6.37 -7.29 3.00
CA GLU A 94 5.71 -6.02 2.57
C GLU A 94 5.48 -5.03 3.72
N GLY A 95 4.89 -5.52 4.81
CA GLY A 95 4.50 -4.75 5.96
C GLY A 95 5.64 -4.14 6.78
N ARG A 96 6.89 -4.62 6.65
CA ARG A 96 7.99 -4.21 7.54
C ARG A 96 8.28 -2.72 7.50
N LEU A 97 8.16 -2.09 6.33
CA LEU A 97 8.30 -0.64 6.20
C LEU A 97 7.24 0.11 7.01
N PHE A 98 5.99 -0.38 6.99
CA PHE A 98 4.85 0.23 7.66
C PHE A 98 4.81 -0.06 9.17
N GLY A 99 5.40 -1.18 9.59
CA GLY A 99 5.58 -1.55 11.00
C GLY A 99 6.39 -0.52 11.78
N LEU A 100 7.33 0.18 11.13
CA LEU A 100 8.14 1.23 11.76
C LEU A 100 7.30 2.37 12.36
N ALA A 101 6.08 2.60 11.85
CA ALA A 101 5.18 3.62 12.35
C ALA A 101 4.56 3.29 13.72
N ILE A 102 4.62 2.04 14.17
CA ILE A 102 4.10 1.63 15.47
C ILE A 102 5.02 2.11 16.58
N ARG A 103 4.44 2.89 17.51
CA ARG A 103 5.16 3.56 18.60
C ARG A 103 5.18 2.75 19.89
N SER A 104 4.20 1.88 20.11
CA SER A 104 4.09 1.04 21.31
C SER A 104 3.13 -0.14 21.09
N ARG A 105 3.09 -1.08 22.03
CA ARG A 105 2.06 -2.14 22.07
C ARG A 105 0.64 -1.57 22.13
N ALA A 106 0.43 -0.50 22.89
CA ALA A 106 -0.87 0.16 22.98
C ALA A 106 -1.30 0.81 21.66
N ASP A 107 -0.35 1.44 20.96
CA ASP A 107 -0.57 2.01 19.62
C ASP A 107 -0.92 0.91 18.59
N PHE A 108 -0.20 -0.20 18.61
CA PHE A 108 -0.53 -1.39 17.82
C PHE A 108 -1.96 -1.87 18.05
N ALA A 109 -2.35 -2.11 19.30
CA ALA A 109 -3.68 -2.59 19.62
C ALA A 109 -4.77 -1.58 19.24
N ALA A 110 -4.54 -0.29 19.45
CA ALA A 110 -5.46 0.76 19.05
C ALA A 110 -5.64 0.81 17.53
N ARG A 111 -4.55 0.68 16.78
CA ARG A 111 -4.59 0.69 15.32
C ARG A 111 -5.32 -0.53 14.77
N VAL A 112 -5.05 -1.72 15.31
CA VAL A 112 -5.77 -2.94 14.93
C VAL A 112 -7.27 -2.80 15.21
N ARG A 113 -7.67 -2.35 16.40
CA ARG A 113 -9.09 -2.10 16.70
C ARG A 113 -9.74 -1.12 15.74
N ALA A 114 -9.01 -0.07 15.37
CA ALA A 114 -9.55 0.94 14.49
C ALA A 114 -9.59 0.51 13.01
N ASP A 115 -8.79 -0.48 12.59
CA ASP A 115 -8.77 -1.00 11.20
C ASP A 115 -9.69 -2.22 11.00
N TRP A 116 -9.89 -3.05 12.02
CA TRP A 116 -10.65 -4.31 11.92
C TRP A 116 -11.93 -4.39 12.78
N GLY A 117 -12.22 -3.36 13.59
CA GLY A 117 -13.50 -3.27 14.31
C GLY A 117 -13.83 -4.51 15.14
N SER A 118 -14.94 -5.18 14.83
CA SER A 118 -15.39 -6.41 15.52
C SER A 118 -14.42 -7.58 15.38
N ASP A 119 -13.60 -7.63 14.33
CA ASP A 119 -12.63 -8.71 14.12
C ASP A 119 -11.31 -8.50 14.86
N ALA A 120 -11.13 -7.34 15.49
CA ALA A 120 -9.85 -6.93 16.05
C ALA A 120 -9.31 -7.90 17.12
N ASP A 121 -10.16 -8.48 17.97
CA ASP A 121 -9.70 -9.41 19.00
C ASP A 121 -9.19 -10.72 18.39
N ALA A 122 -9.80 -11.21 17.31
CA ALA A 122 -9.30 -12.36 16.56
C ALA A 122 -7.97 -12.07 15.86
N VAL A 123 -7.81 -10.85 15.33
CA VAL A 123 -6.54 -10.40 14.74
C VAL A 123 -5.45 -10.29 15.80
N LEU A 124 -5.73 -9.66 16.95
CA LEU A 124 -4.78 -9.54 18.05
C LEU A 124 -4.37 -10.90 18.64
N ALA A 125 -5.29 -11.86 18.69
CA ALA A 125 -4.98 -13.23 19.12
C ALA A 125 -4.07 -13.96 18.13
N ARG A 126 -4.23 -13.73 16.82
CA ARG A 126 -3.39 -14.35 15.79
C ARG A 126 -1.98 -13.76 15.72
N TYR A 127 -1.83 -12.47 16.05
CA TYR A 127 -0.56 -11.74 16.00
C TYR A 127 -0.22 -11.14 17.37
N PRO A 128 0.15 -11.97 18.36
CA PRO A 128 0.45 -11.50 19.71
C PRO A 128 1.73 -10.65 19.73
N ALA A 129 1.75 -9.65 20.61
CA ALA A 129 2.90 -8.80 20.84
C ALA A 129 2.92 -8.25 22.27
N GLU A 130 4.06 -8.34 22.93
CA GLU A 130 4.28 -7.87 24.30
C GLU A 130 5.25 -6.69 24.35
N THR A 131 6.24 -6.66 23.45
CA THR A 131 7.20 -5.55 23.34
C THR A 131 6.85 -4.59 22.21
N ARG A 132 7.49 -3.41 22.19
CA ARG A 132 7.36 -2.47 21.06
C ARG A 132 7.85 -3.09 19.75
N LEU A 133 8.98 -3.80 19.76
CA LEU A 133 9.53 -4.42 18.55
C LEU A 133 8.62 -5.54 18.04
N GLU A 134 8.09 -6.37 18.93
CA GLU A 134 7.09 -7.38 18.58
C GLU A 134 5.84 -6.72 18.00
N ALA A 135 5.38 -5.61 18.56
CA ALA A 135 4.22 -4.88 18.05
C ALA A 135 4.47 -4.32 16.63
N GLN A 136 5.68 -3.83 16.34
CA GLN A 136 6.08 -3.41 15.00
C GLN A 136 6.06 -4.59 14.01
N LEU A 137 6.62 -5.74 14.41
CA LEU A 137 6.68 -6.96 13.60
C LEU A 137 5.30 -7.60 13.39
N ALA A 138 4.47 -7.67 14.43
CA ALA A 138 3.09 -8.19 14.38
C ALA A 138 2.24 -7.33 13.45
N PHE A 139 2.33 -6.00 13.58
CA PHE A 139 1.63 -5.10 12.69
C PHE A 139 2.11 -5.20 11.24
N ALA A 140 3.42 -5.35 11.03
CA ALA A 140 3.98 -5.62 9.71
C ALA A 140 3.43 -6.93 9.13
N ALA A 141 3.43 -8.02 9.88
CA ALA A 141 2.87 -9.31 9.42
C ALA A 141 1.40 -9.17 9.02
N ILE A 142 0.57 -8.51 9.85
CA ILE A 142 -0.84 -8.24 9.52
C ILE A 142 -0.96 -7.51 8.18
N LEU A 143 -0.16 -6.47 7.94
CA LEU A 143 -0.22 -5.74 6.68
C LEU A 143 0.26 -6.57 5.49
N THR A 144 1.37 -7.31 5.64
CA THR A 144 1.86 -8.23 4.60
C THR A 144 0.75 -9.18 4.19
N ASP A 145 0.08 -9.79 5.15
CA ASP A 145 -0.91 -10.82 4.88
C ASP A 145 -2.20 -10.19 4.32
N ALA A 146 -2.80 -9.24 5.05
CA ALA A 146 -4.14 -8.73 4.78
C ALA A 146 -4.22 -7.67 3.68
N ARG A 147 -3.15 -6.91 3.43
CA ARG A 147 -3.15 -5.80 2.46
C ARG A 147 -2.40 -6.10 1.17
N PHE A 148 -1.53 -7.12 1.16
CA PHE A 148 -0.71 -7.45 0.00
C PHE A 148 -0.90 -8.91 -0.44
N ALA A 149 -0.46 -9.87 0.38
CA ALA A 149 -0.40 -11.27 -0.01
C ALA A 149 -1.77 -11.88 -0.31
N HIS A 150 -2.72 -11.75 0.61
CA HIS A 150 -4.07 -12.29 0.41
C HIS A 150 -4.80 -11.64 -0.78
N PRO A 151 -4.85 -10.30 -0.92
CA PRO A 151 -5.41 -9.67 -2.12
C PRO A 151 -4.73 -10.09 -3.42
N ALA A 152 -3.41 -10.29 -3.42
CA ALA A 152 -2.69 -10.79 -4.60
C ALA A 152 -3.07 -12.23 -4.94
N ASP A 153 -3.26 -13.11 -3.95
CA ASP A 153 -3.78 -14.47 -4.15
C ASP A 153 -5.21 -14.44 -4.73
N ARG A 154 -6.08 -13.61 -4.15
CA ARG A 154 -7.45 -13.41 -4.65
C ARG A 154 -7.46 -12.93 -6.11
N MET A 155 -6.61 -11.95 -6.44
CA MET A 155 -6.46 -11.47 -7.82
C MET A 155 -5.97 -12.57 -8.76
N ARG A 156 -4.95 -13.34 -8.38
CA ARG A 156 -4.47 -14.49 -9.18
C ARG A 156 -5.59 -15.50 -9.44
N ARG A 157 -6.38 -15.86 -8.43
CA ARG A 157 -7.53 -16.78 -8.57
C ARG A 157 -8.63 -16.24 -9.47
N LEU A 158 -8.93 -14.94 -9.37
CA LEU A 158 -9.92 -14.27 -10.22
C LEU A 158 -9.48 -14.28 -11.69
N LEU A 159 -8.22 -13.95 -11.97
CA LEU A 159 -7.68 -13.85 -13.32
C LEU A 159 -7.45 -15.21 -13.99
N ALA A 160 -7.02 -16.22 -13.22
CA ALA A 160 -6.63 -17.53 -13.75
C ALA A 160 -7.78 -18.31 -14.42
N GLY A 161 -9.04 -17.90 -14.21
CA GLY A 161 -10.19 -18.47 -14.92
C GLY A 161 -10.37 -17.95 -16.35
N ARG A 162 -9.67 -16.88 -16.75
CA ARG A 162 -9.92 -16.16 -18.01
C ARG A 162 -8.66 -15.72 -18.76
N SER A 163 -7.49 -15.73 -18.13
CA SER A 163 -6.23 -15.31 -18.76
C SER A 163 -5.03 -16.07 -18.16
N PRO A 164 -3.91 -16.20 -18.90
CA PRO A 164 -2.66 -16.68 -18.32
C PRO A 164 -2.21 -15.82 -17.14
N VAL A 165 -1.88 -16.45 -16.02
CA VAL A 165 -1.43 -15.76 -14.80
C VAL A 165 -0.13 -16.37 -14.32
N TYR A 166 0.85 -15.53 -14.01
CA TYR A 166 2.12 -15.93 -13.43
C TYR A 166 2.27 -15.28 -12.05
N GLY A 167 2.41 -16.11 -11.03
CA GLY A 167 2.58 -15.66 -9.64
C GLY A 167 4.06 -15.53 -9.27
N TYR A 168 4.43 -14.47 -8.55
CA TYR A 168 5.73 -14.44 -7.86
C TYR A 168 5.67 -13.96 -6.42
N ARG A 169 6.72 -14.32 -5.67
CA ARG A 169 7.07 -13.70 -4.39
C ARG A 169 8.54 -13.29 -4.38
N PHE A 170 8.83 -12.02 -4.16
CA PHE A 170 10.20 -11.52 -3.97
C PHE A 170 10.64 -11.75 -2.53
N ASP A 171 11.81 -12.37 -2.33
CA ASP A 171 12.22 -12.92 -1.03
C ASP A 171 13.70 -12.70 -0.73
N ASP A 172 14.20 -11.50 -1.02
CA ASP A 172 15.53 -11.10 -0.58
C ASP A 172 15.49 -10.59 0.87
N ALA A 173 15.89 -11.44 1.81
CA ALA A 173 15.99 -11.08 3.22
C ALA A 173 17.06 -10.00 3.51
N GLY A 174 18.00 -9.80 2.60
CA GLY A 174 19.06 -8.79 2.65
C GLY A 174 18.82 -7.61 1.71
N ALA A 175 17.58 -7.40 1.21
CA ALA A 175 17.29 -6.34 0.26
C ALA A 175 17.81 -4.99 0.80
N PRO A 176 18.60 -4.24 0.01
CA PRO A 176 19.27 -3.06 0.52
C PRO A 176 18.24 -1.98 0.84
N PHE A 177 18.44 -1.36 2.00
CA PHE A 177 17.69 -0.19 2.42
C PHE A 177 18.65 0.83 3.04
N THR A 178 18.37 2.12 2.86
CA THR A 178 19.26 3.22 3.28
C THR A 178 18.79 3.96 4.53
N ILE A 179 17.75 3.47 5.21
CA ILE A 179 17.26 4.09 6.46
C ILE A 179 18.26 3.79 7.59
N PRO A 180 18.83 4.79 8.29
CA PRO A 180 19.76 4.54 9.38
C PRO A 180 19.12 3.85 10.60
N HIS A 181 19.92 3.08 11.34
CA HIS A 181 19.48 2.22 12.46
C HIS A 181 18.59 2.86 13.54
N PRO A 182 18.74 4.14 14.00
CA PRO A 182 17.79 4.65 14.99
C PRO A 182 16.37 4.81 14.46
N TRP A 183 16.18 4.88 13.13
CA TRP A 183 14.90 5.05 12.47
C TRP A 183 14.31 3.73 11.93
N ALA A 184 15.14 2.69 11.81
CA ALA A 184 14.75 1.34 11.41
C ALA A 184 15.49 0.30 12.28
N PRO A 185 15.02 0.06 13.52
CA PRO A 185 15.66 -0.85 14.47
C PRO A 185 15.46 -2.34 14.13
N MET A 186 14.73 -2.65 13.05
CA MET A 186 14.45 -4.00 12.58
C MET A 186 14.95 -4.18 11.15
N PRO A 187 15.43 -5.39 10.76
CA PRO A 187 15.75 -5.68 9.37
C PRO A 187 14.49 -5.52 8.50
N LEU A 188 14.56 -4.74 7.42
CA LEU A 188 13.42 -4.54 6.53
C LEU A 188 13.15 -5.71 5.58
N ARG A 189 14.15 -6.56 5.31
CA ARG A 189 14.03 -7.76 4.44
C ARG A 189 13.40 -7.40 3.09
N ALA A 190 12.56 -8.25 2.52
CA ALA A 190 11.81 -7.95 1.30
C ALA A 190 10.63 -7.01 1.60
N TYR A 191 10.93 -5.77 1.98
CA TYR A 191 9.93 -4.74 2.32
C TYR A 191 9.17 -4.24 1.08
N HIS A 192 8.04 -3.57 1.31
CA HIS A 192 7.25 -2.97 0.24
C HIS A 192 8.07 -2.06 -0.69
N ALA A 193 7.93 -2.29 -2.00
CA ALA A 193 8.66 -1.60 -3.07
C ALA A 193 10.19 -1.86 -3.11
N GLY A 194 10.72 -2.78 -2.29
CA GLY A 194 12.14 -3.13 -2.29
C GLY A 194 12.62 -3.84 -3.57
N GLU A 195 11.71 -4.55 -4.25
CA GLU A 195 11.95 -5.26 -5.50
C GLU A 195 12.13 -4.31 -6.70
N LEU A 196 11.64 -3.07 -6.62
CA LEU A 196 11.69 -2.13 -7.76
C LEU A 196 13.12 -1.81 -8.21
N ALA A 197 14.09 -1.77 -7.29
CA ALA A 197 15.51 -1.63 -7.66
C ALA A 197 16.05 -2.83 -8.46
N TYR A 198 15.46 -4.02 -8.27
CA TYR A 198 15.82 -5.24 -9.00
C TYR A 198 15.16 -5.25 -10.38
N VAL A 199 13.86 -4.91 -10.42
CA VAL A 199 13.04 -4.81 -11.64
C VAL A 199 13.59 -3.77 -12.60
N PHE A 200 13.86 -2.55 -12.14
CA PHE A 200 14.33 -1.48 -13.03
C PHE A 200 15.86 -1.45 -13.20
N GLY A 201 16.61 -2.05 -12.28
CA GLY A 201 18.07 -1.94 -12.27
C GLY A 201 18.58 -0.51 -12.00
N THR A 202 17.72 0.38 -11.53
CA THR A 202 18.04 1.77 -11.20
C THR A 202 17.87 2.05 -9.70
N ARG A 203 18.48 3.14 -9.22
CA ARG A 203 18.26 3.60 -7.85
C ARG A 203 16.77 3.87 -7.63
N TRP A 204 16.25 3.41 -6.49
CA TRP A 204 14.85 3.58 -6.13
C TRP A 204 14.72 3.95 -4.66
N VAL A 205 14.30 5.19 -4.35
CA VAL A 205 14.03 5.72 -3.00
C VAL A 205 15.05 5.29 -1.92
N LEU A 206 14.87 4.10 -1.34
CA LEU A 206 15.66 3.51 -0.26
C LEU A 206 16.71 2.48 -0.71
N ALA A 207 16.74 2.09 -1.98
CA ALA A 207 17.59 1.05 -2.55
C ALA A 207 18.50 1.60 -3.66
N ASN A 208 19.74 1.10 -3.71
CA ASN A 208 20.72 1.45 -4.73
C ASN A 208 21.36 0.17 -5.30
N PRO A 209 21.13 -0.17 -6.58
CA PRO A 209 21.71 -1.35 -7.22
C PRO A 209 23.25 -1.42 -7.16
N ALA A 210 23.93 -0.28 -7.03
CA ALA A 210 25.39 -0.24 -6.86
C ALA A 210 25.86 -0.89 -5.54
N ARG A 211 24.95 -1.19 -4.62
CA ARG A 211 25.23 -1.87 -3.34
C ARG A 211 24.83 -3.35 -3.35
N PHE A 212 24.37 -3.88 -4.47
CA PHE A 212 24.01 -5.29 -4.57
C PHE A 212 25.23 -6.18 -4.36
N THR A 213 25.06 -7.23 -3.58
CA THR A 213 25.98 -8.36 -3.58
C THR A 213 25.95 -9.08 -4.95
N PRO A 214 26.94 -9.91 -5.29
CA PRO A 214 26.88 -10.71 -6.51
C PRO A 214 25.60 -11.55 -6.65
N ALA A 215 25.11 -12.12 -5.55
CA ALA A 215 23.86 -12.88 -5.52
C ALA A 215 22.63 -12.00 -5.80
N GLN A 216 22.58 -10.80 -5.24
CA GLN A 216 21.50 -9.82 -5.50
C GLN A 216 21.54 -9.30 -6.94
N ALA A 217 22.73 -9.07 -7.50
CA ALA A 217 22.88 -8.70 -8.90
C ALA A 217 22.41 -9.83 -9.84
N ALA A 218 22.68 -11.09 -9.48
CA ALA A 218 22.16 -12.26 -10.20
C ALA A 218 20.63 -12.38 -10.10
N LEU A 219 20.06 -12.19 -8.91
CA LEU A 219 18.63 -12.10 -8.69
C LEU A 219 17.98 -11.01 -9.54
N ALA A 220 18.57 -9.82 -9.57
CA ALA A 220 18.07 -8.70 -10.35
C ALA A 220 18.08 -8.99 -11.87
N ARG A 221 19.11 -9.70 -12.37
CA ARG A 221 19.12 -10.19 -13.76
C ARG A 221 17.97 -11.15 -14.02
N ARG A 222 17.81 -12.19 -13.19
CA ARG A 222 16.71 -13.17 -13.35
C ARG A 222 15.32 -12.53 -13.33
N ILE A 223 15.09 -11.56 -12.45
CA ILE A 223 13.82 -10.80 -12.41
C ILE A 223 13.62 -10.04 -13.73
N ARG A 224 14.63 -9.30 -14.20
CA ARG A 224 14.52 -8.53 -15.46
C ARG A 224 14.36 -9.40 -16.69
N ASP A 225 15.07 -10.51 -16.76
CA ASP A 225 14.96 -11.46 -17.87
C ASP A 225 13.54 -12.01 -17.92
N ALA A 226 12.97 -12.37 -16.77
CA ALA A 226 11.61 -12.89 -16.68
C ALA A 226 10.53 -11.84 -17.03
N TRP A 227 10.66 -10.60 -16.53
CA TRP A 227 9.77 -9.49 -16.89
C TRP A 227 9.90 -9.13 -18.38
N GLY A 228 11.11 -9.15 -18.93
CA GLY A 228 11.38 -8.88 -20.34
C GLY A 228 10.80 -9.96 -21.26
N ALA A 229 10.96 -11.23 -20.90
CA ALA A 229 10.38 -12.36 -21.63
C ALA A 229 8.86 -12.26 -21.69
N PHE A 230 8.23 -11.99 -20.55
CA PHE A 230 6.78 -11.78 -20.47
C PHE A 230 6.32 -10.61 -21.36
N ALA A 231 7.02 -9.47 -21.32
CA ALA A 231 6.68 -8.30 -22.13
C ALA A 231 6.82 -8.55 -23.65
N ARG A 232 7.73 -9.44 -24.06
CA ARG A 232 7.90 -9.85 -25.46
C ARG A 232 6.93 -10.95 -25.89
N GLY A 233 6.12 -11.49 -24.98
CA GLY A 233 5.21 -12.60 -25.26
C GLY A 233 5.93 -13.92 -25.50
N GLU A 234 7.12 -14.09 -24.91
CA GLU A 234 7.88 -15.34 -25.01
C GLU A 234 7.20 -16.46 -24.20
N ALA A 235 7.51 -17.71 -24.56
CA ALA A 235 7.06 -18.86 -23.77
C ALA A 235 7.73 -18.84 -22.40
N MET A 236 6.92 -18.86 -21.34
CA MET A 236 7.39 -18.78 -19.95
C MET A 236 7.62 -20.20 -19.38
N GLU A 237 8.41 -21.04 -20.05
CA GLU A 237 8.56 -22.48 -19.73
C GLU A 237 9.02 -22.73 -18.28
N ASP A 238 9.98 -21.93 -17.80
CA ASP A 238 10.53 -22.01 -16.44
C ASP A 238 9.71 -21.24 -15.38
N TRP A 239 8.57 -20.67 -15.77
CA TRP A 239 7.68 -19.98 -14.85
C TRP A 239 6.26 -20.53 -15.01
N PRO A 240 5.89 -21.55 -14.22
CA PRO A 240 4.63 -22.23 -14.40
C PRO A 240 3.45 -21.27 -14.18
N GLN A 241 2.42 -21.43 -15.00
CA GLN A 241 1.19 -20.68 -14.88
C GLN A 241 0.49 -21.03 -13.56
N PHE A 242 0.07 -20.00 -12.84
CA PHE A 242 -0.82 -20.14 -11.69
C PHE A 242 -2.20 -20.58 -12.16
N THR A 243 -2.72 -21.65 -11.57
CA THR A 243 -4.11 -22.07 -11.74
C THR A 243 -4.76 -22.34 -10.38
N ARG A 244 -6.08 -22.48 -10.35
CA ARG A 244 -6.79 -22.79 -9.09
C ARG A 244 -6.44 -24.18 -8.55
N THR A 245 -6.08 -25.12 -9.42
CA THR A 245 -5.69 -26.50 -9.07
C THR A 245 -4.19 -26.68 -8.91
N SER A 246 -3.39 -25.76 -9.46
CA SER A 246 -1.94 -25.68 -9.28
C SER A 246 -1.58 -24.24 -8.88
N PRO A 247 -1.73 -23.87 -7.59
CA PRO A 247 -1.55 -22.50 -7.12
C PRO A 247 -0.07 -22.13 -6.93
N ILE A 248 0.76 -22.52 -7.88
CA ILE A 248 2.20 -22.34 -7.85
C ILE A 248 2.58 -20.86 -8.02
N VAL A 249 3.52 -20.40 -7.20
CA VAL A 249 4.21 -19.11 -7.36
C VAL A 249 5.71 -19.34 -7.44
N ARG A 250 6.38 -18.53 -8.26
CA ARG A 250 7.83 -18.49 -8.32
C ARG A 250 8.36 -17.59 -7.22
N VAL A 251 9.21 -18.12 -6.36
CA VAL A 251 9.89 -17.30 -5.35
C VAL A 251 11.23 -16.85 -5.89
N PHE A 252 11.41 -15.54 -5.98
CA PHE A 252 12.64 -14.87 -6.38
C PHE A 252 13.51 -14.58 -5.16
N ALA A 253 14.59 -15.35 -4.96
CA ALA A 253 15.53 -15.17 -3.84
C ALA A 253 16.99 -15.14 -4.31
N PRO A 254 17.92 -14.48 -3.60
CA PRO A 254 19.34 -14.39 -4.00
C PRO A 254 20.01 -15.76 -4.20
N GLU A 255 19.63 -16.75 -3.40
CA GLU A 255 20.20 -18.10 -3.36
C GLU A 255 19.71 -18.98 -4.53
N GLY A 256 18.66 -18.55 -5.23
CA GLY A 256 18.05 -19.28 -6.34
C GLY A 256 16.53 -19.17 -6.33
N ASP A 257 15.93 -19.44 -7.49
CA ASP A 257 14.47 -19.49 -7.61
C ASP A 257 13.93 -20.86 -7.20
N ARG A 258 12.73 -20.85 -6.64
CA ARG A 258 12.01 -22.07 -6.26
C ARG A 258 10.52 -21.90 -6.47
N ALA A 259 9.83 -23.02 -6.60
CA ALA A 259 8.38 -23.05 -6.55
C ALA A 259 7.88 -22.99 -5.11
N GLU A 260 6.77 -22.30 -4.90
CA GLU A 260 5.99 -22.33 -3.66
C GLU A 260 4.54 -22.64 -4.01
N THR A 261 3.96 -23.65 -3.36
CA THR A 261 2.60 -24.13 -3.62
C THR A 261 1.66 -23.92 -2.43
N ASP A 262 2.20 -23.51 -1.28
CA ASP A 262 1.52 -23.26 -0.01
C ASP A 262 1.36 -21.75 0.28
N PHE A 263 1.48 -20.87 -0.72
CA PHE A 263 1.38 -19.41 -0.56
C PHE A 263 0.15 -18.98 0.24
N ALA A 264 -1.03 -19.53 -0.09
CA ALA A 264 -2.28 -19.17 0.58
C ALA A 264 -2.28 -19.58 2.06
N GLU A 265 -1.69 -20.73 2.39
CA GLU A 265 -1.53 -21.22 3.76
C GLU A 265 -0.52 -20.35 4.54
N ARG A 266 0.65 -20.09 3.95
CA ARG A 266 1.70 -19.22 4.50
C ARG A 266 1.13 -17.89 4.99
N TYR A 267 0.28 -17.26 4.19
CA TYR A 267 -0.30 -15.95 4.47
C TYR A 267 -1.66 -16.00 5.15
N GLY A 268 -2.12 -17.18 5.58
CA GLY A 268 -3.40 -17.35 6.28
C GLY A 268 -4.57 -16.81 5.47
N CYS A 269 -4.61 -17.04 4.16
CA CYS A 269 -5.64 -16.48 3.28
C CYS A 269 -7.06 -16.85 3.74
N ASP A 270 -7.27 -18.04 4.29
CA ASP A 270 -8.58 -18.45 4.84
C ASP A 270 -9.00 -17.60 6.04
N PHE A 271 -8.05 -17.21 6.90
CA PHE A 271 -8.31 -16.32 8.03
C PHE A 271 -8.72 -14.92 7.55
N TRP A 272 -8.10 -14.43 6.47
CA TRP A 272 -8.35 -13.11 5.92
C TRP A 272 -9.59 -13.05 5.02
N GLU A 273 -9.91 -14.11 4.28
CA GLU A 273 -11.10 -14.18 3.43
C GLU A 273 -12.37 -13.95 4.27
N ALA A 274 -12.46 -14.57 5.45
CA ALA A 274 -13.60 -14.41 6.35
C ALA A 274 -13.76 -12.98 6.94
N ARG A 275 -12.74 -12.12 6.81
CA ARG A 275 -12.68 -10.78 7.45
C ARG A 275 -12.59 -9.63 6.45
N LEU A 276 -12.28 -9.94 5.20
CA LEU A 276 -12.14 -8.97 4.10
C LEU A 276 -13.11 -9.23 2.94
N GLY A 277 -13.75 -10.41 2.93
CA GLY A 277 -14.70 -10.86 1.92
C GLY A 277 -16.02 -10.12 1.94
#